data_AF-F4P0Q6-F1
#
_entry.id   AF-F4P0Q6-F1
#
_cell.length_a   1.000
_cell.length_b   1.000
_cell.length_c   1.000
_cell.angle_alpha   90.00
_cell.angle_beta   90.00
_cell.angle_gamma   90.00
#
_symmetry.space_group_name_H-M   'P 1'
#
loop_
_entity.id
_entity.type
_entity.pdbx_description
1 polymer ?
#
loop_
_entity_poly.entity_id
_entity_poly.type
_entity_poly.pdbx_seq_one_letter_code
_entity_poly.pdbx_strand_id
1 'polypeptide(L)'
;MQNSPSEALPQDSYGLYRQFTTQGEQSLSQVISYFVERHRIETIYSDSLEKLSKKTTIDLGSFQPGTTKTISEAWRRIGDCTGVLMTEHQKLTHMLDGIVDELSKEQHAQEKALKLLRADVKATHREYSDLRYHTVPKAKSSYYKKCEAAEKEPKETVPGGGTSQKYLKLIKEATLADQVYRSSIHYIEEAREKLHIARQKAKIEGERIEKKRIVTTKRVLGTYCDAEYSICHQRTKEIESLKLYVECVKEDIDVSLHKQDFQRAWPEPDPVY
;
A
#
# COMPACT_ATOMS: atom_id res chain seq x y z
N MET A 1 52.37 -9.98 15.80
CA MET A 1 51.21 -10.05 14.90
C MET A 1 50.14 -9.10 15.44
N GLN A 2 50.06 -7.89 14.89
CA GLN A 2 49.03 -6.91 15.25
C GLN A 2 47.77 -7.23 14.46
N ASN A 3 46.67 -7.54 15.15
CA ASN A 3 45.35 -7.65 14.54
C ASN A 3 44.93 -6.28 14.05
N SER A 4 45.14 -6.01 12.76
CA SER A 4 44.50 -4.90 12.07
C SER A 4 42.99 -5.06 12.24
N PRO A 5 42.27 -4.05 12.78
CA PRO A 5 40.82 -4.12 12.85
C PRO A 5 40.31 -4.23 11.42
N SER A 6 39.61 -5.32 11.13
CA SER A 6 38.87 -5.53 9.89
C SER A 6 38.08 -4.26 9.61
N GLU A 7 38.51 -3.45 8.64
CA GLU A 7 37.76 -2.31 8.12
C GLU A 7 36.46 -2.87 7.55
N ALA A 8 35.43 -2.97 8.40
CA ALA A 8 34.10 -3.30 7.97
C ALA A 8 33.74 -2.29 6.88
N LEU A 9 33.52 -2.79 5.67
CA LEU A 9 33.12 -1.97 4.53
C LEU A 9 32.00 -1.03 4.97
N PRO A 10 32.05 0.26 4.60
CA PRO A 10 31.00 1.20 4.97
C PRO A 10 29.65 0.66 4.52
N GLN A 11 28.84 0.22 5.48
CA GLN A 11 27.50 -0.27 5.20
C GLN A 11 26.72 0.87 4.53
N ASP A 12 26.14 0.61 3.35
CA ASP A 12 25.38 1.60 2.58
C ASP A 12 24.09 1.97 3.34
N SER A 13 24.25 2.91 4.27
CA SER A 13 23.19 3.34 5.18
C SER A 13 22.00 3.95 4.42
N TYR A 14 22.25 4.59 3.28
CA TYR A 14 21.19 5.11 2.42
C TYR A 14 20.44 3.99 1.70
N GLY A 15 21.16 2.97 1.20
CA GLY A 15 20.57 1.77 0.62
C GLY A 15 19.58 1.09 1.57
N LEU A 16 19.95 0.90 2.83
CA LEU A 16 19.08 0.32 3.87
C LEU A 16 17.85 1.21 4.14
N TYR A 17 18.03 2.52 4.24
CA TYR A 17 16.93 3.46 4.42
C TYR A 17 15.93 3.43 3.24
N ARG A 18 16.44 3.35 2.01
CA ARG A 18 15.61 3.21 0.81
C ARG A 18 14.83 1.90 0.83
N GLN A 19 15.48 0.78 1.16
CA GLN A 19 14.82 -0.52 1.26
C GLN A 19 13.70 -0.51 2.32
N PHE A 20 13.99 0.03 3.51
CA PHE A 20 13.03 0.15 4.60
C PHE A 20 11.77 0.92 4.17
N THR A 21 11.94 2.10 3.56
CA THR A 21 10.80 2.89 3.09
C THR A 21 10.04 2.22 1.95
N THR A 22 10.71 1.42 1.11
CA THR A 22 10.08 0.70 -0.02
C THR A 22 9.17 -0.42 0.47
N GLN A 23 9.56 -1.11 1.54
CA GLN A 23 8.74 -2.17 2.15
C GLN A 23 7.36 -1.65 2.56
N GLY A 24 7.29 -0.43 3.09
CA GLY A 24 6.04 0.22 3.48
C GLY A 24 5.15 0.65 2.31
N GLU A 25 5.70 0.85 1.10
CA GLU A 25 4.91 1.10 -0.12
C GLU A 25 4.37 -0.22 -0.70
N GLN A 26 5.19 -1.28 -0.63
CA GLN A 26 4.81 -2.62 -1.09
C GLN A 26 3.65 -3.20 -0.30
N SER A 27 3.65 -3.05 1.03
CA SER A 27 2.55 -3.54 1.87
C SER A 27 1.21 -2.89 1.53
N LEU A 28 1.18 -1.57 1.28
CA LEU A 28 -0.03 -0.88 0.85
C LEU A 28 -0.49 -1.34 -0.54
N SER A 29 0.45 -1.55 -1.46
CA SER A 29 0.16 -2.04 -2.82
C SER A 29 -0.48 -3.44 -2.79
N GLN A 30 -0.06 -4.31 -1.87
CA GLN A 30 -0.67 -5.63 -1.67
C GLN A 30 -2.11 -5.52 -1.16
N VAL A 31 -2.39 -4.62 -0.22
CA VAL A 31 -3.76 -4.38 0.28
C VAL A 31 -4.67 -3.87 -0.82
N ILE A 32 -4.20 -2.92 -1.64
CA ILE A 32 -4.95 -2.41 -2.81
C ILE A 32 -5.25 -3.56 -3.78
N SER A 33 -4.23 -4.36 -4.12
CA SER A 33 -4.37 -5.47 -5.06
C SER A 33 -5.43 -6.49 -4.59
N TYR A 34 -5.46 -6.78 -3.28
CA TYR A 34 -6.50 -7.62 -2.69
C TYR A 34 -7.90 -7.04 -2.90
N PHE A 35 -8.11 -5.75 -2.61
CA PHE A 35 -9.43 -5.13 -2.73
C PHE A 35 -9.88 -4.97 -4.19
N VAL A 36 -8.96 -4.74 -5.12
CA VAL A 36 -9.25 -4.74 -6.56
C VAL A 36 -9.74 -6.11 -7.01
N GLU A 37 -9.07 -7.19 -6.60
CA GLU A 37 -9.50 -8.54 -6.96
C GLU A 37 -10.81 -8.92 -6.27
N ARG A 38 -10.99 -8.53 -4.99
CA ARG A 38 -12.25 -8.75 -4.30
C ARG A 38 -13.40 -8.02 -4.99
N HIS A 39 -13.20 -6.76 -5.37
CA HIS A 39 -14.17 -5.99 -6.15
C HIS A 39 -14.55 -6.72 -7.45
N ARG A 40 -13.56 -7.17 -8.22
CA ARG A 40 -13.78 -7.92 -9.48
C ARG A 40 -14.64 -9.16 -9.27
N ILE A 41 -14.36 -9.95 -8.23
CA ILE A 41 -15.12 -11.15 -7.88
C ILE A 41 -16.57 -10.79 -7.55
N GLU A 42 -16.77 -9.76 -6.71
CA GLU A 42 -18.11 -9.32 -6.30
C GLU A 42 -18.94 -8.82 -7.48
N THR A 43 -18.35 -8.08 -8.42
CA THR A 43 -19.03 -7.63 -9.64
C THR A 43 -19.54 -8.82 -10.47
N ILE A 44 -18.67 -9.81 -10.72
CA ILE A 44 -19.04 -11.00 -11.50
C ILE A 44 -20.17 -11.77 -10.80
N TYR A 45 -20.10 -11.87 -9.48
CA TYR A 45 -21.11 -12.55 -8.69
C TYR A 45 -22.46 -11.82 -8.72
N SER A 46 -22.48 -10.50 -8.51
CA SER A 46 -23.70 -9.70 -8.59
C SER A 46 -24.35 -9.74 -9.97
N ASP A 47 -23.55 -9.68 -11.05
CA ASP A 47 -24.06 -9.76 -12.42
C ASP A 47 -24.69 -11.12 -12.73
N SER A 48 -24.13 -12.18 -12.15
CA SER A 48 -24.67 -13.54 -12.29
C SER A 48 -26.00 -13.68 -11.56
N LEU A 49 -26.11 -13.12 -10.36
CA LEU A 49 -27.38 -13.06 -9.61
C LEU A 49 -28.44 -12.21 -10.34
N GLU A 50 -28.04 -11.10 -10.97
CA GLU A 50 -28.96 -10.27 -11.74
C GLU A 50 -29.58 -11.05 -12.91
N LYS A 51 -28.74 -11.77 -13.67
CA LYS A 51 -29.21 -12.63 -14.78
C LYS A 51 -30.17 -13.72 -14.28
N LEU A 52 -29.84 -14.36 -13.16
CA LEU A 52 -30.70 -15.37 -12.55
C LEU A 52 -32.03 -14.77 -12.07
N SER A 53 -31.99 -13.64 -11.37
CA SER A 53 -33.17 -12.93 -10.89
C SER A 53 -34.12 -12.58 -12.02
N LYS A 54 -33.62 -11.96 -13.11
CA LYS A 54 -34.41 -11.63 -14.31
C LYS A 54 -35.07 -12.86 -14.94
N LYS A 55 -34.32 -13.95 -15.06
CA LYS A 55 -34.84 -15.22 -15.58
C LYS A 55 -35.97 -15.75 -14.68
N THR A 56 -35.74 -15.78 -13.37
CA THR A 56 -36.73 -16.23 -12.39
C THR A 56 -37.99 -15.38 -12.42
N THR A 57 -37.88 -14.05 -12.57
CA THR A 57 -39.05 -13.17 -12.74
C THR A 57 -39.85 -13.49 -14.00
N ILE A 58 -39.20 -13.82 -15.12
CA ILE A 58 -39.88 -14.21 -16.36
C ILE A 58 -40.61 -15.56 -16.17
N ASP A 59 -39.92 -16.55 -15.61
CA ASP A 59 -40.45 -17.90 -15.38
C ASP A 59 -41.63 -17.89 -14.38
N LEU A 60 -41.63 -16.96 -13.43
CA LEU A 60 -42.70 -16.78 -12.43
C LEU A 60 -43.81 -15.81 -12.89
N GLY A 61 -43.52 -14.91 -13.85
CA GLY A 61 -44.48 -13.93 -14.34
C GLY A 61 -45.66 -14.54 -15.13
N SER A 62 -45.55 -15.82 -15.53
CA SER A 62 -46.61 -16.55 -16.22
C SER A 62 -47.72 -17.08 -15.30
N PHE A 63 -47.60 -16.94 -13.97
CA PHE A 63 -48.66 -17.36 -13.05
C PHE A 63 -49.82 -16.34 -13.05
N GLN A 64 -51.02 -16.81 -13.42
CA GLN A 64 -52.25 -16.01 -13.42
C GLN A 64 -52.60 -15.54 -11.99
N PRO A 65 -52.95 -14.26 -11.76
CA PRO A 65 -53.43 -13.78 -10.47
C PRO A 65 -54.75 -14.47 -10.10
N GLY A 66 -54.79 -15.22 -9.00
CA GLY A 66 -56.02 -15.77 -8.42
C GLY A 66 -56.07 -17.29 -8.21
N THR A 67 -55.10 -18.05 -8.73
CA THR A 67 -54.98 -19.51 -8.52
C THR A 67 -53.61 -19.92 -7.98
N THR A 68 -52.87 -18.99 -7.39
CA THR A 68 -51.50 -19.25 -6.94
C THR A 68 -51.49 -20.30 -5.84
N LYS A 69 -51.04 -21.51 -6.18
CA LYS A 69 -50.77 -22.59 -5.24
C LYS A 69 -49.77 -22.13 -4.17
N THR A 70 -49.91 -22.63 -2.95
CA THR A 70 -49.02 -22.30 -1.84
C THR A 70 -47.56 -22.66 -2.15
N ILE A 71 -47.31 -23.76 -2.88
CA ILE A 71 -45.96 -24.10 -3.36
C ILE A 71 -45.40 -23.08 -4.37
N SER A 72 -46.26 -22.53 -5.25
CA SER A 72 -45.86 -21.50 -6.21
C SER A 72 -45.52 -20.19 -5.51
N GLU A 73 -46.23 -19.86 -4.42
CA GLU A 73 -45.90 -18.71 -3.59
C GLU A 73 -44.53 -18.88 -2.92
N ALA A 74 -44.29 -20.03 -2.29
CA ALA A 74 -43.00 -20.32 -1.66
C ALA A 74 -41.85 -20.25 -2.68
N TRP A 75 -42.03 -20.85 -3.87
CA TRP A 75 -41.06 -20.77 -4.96
C TRP A 75 -40.82 -19.33 -5.43
N ARG A 76 -41.88 -18.52 -5.55
CA ARG A 76 -41.77 -17.10 -5.91
C ARG A 76 -40.91 -16.33 -4.92
N ARG A 77 -41.12 -16.53 -3.62
CA ARG A 77 -40.34 -15.87 -2.56
C ARG A 77 -38.87 -16.26 -2.58
N ILE A 78 -38.58 -17.55 -2.81
CA ILE A 78 -37.21 -18.03 -3.00
C ILE A 78 -36.58 -17.34 -4.23
N GLY A 79 -37.34 -17.21 -5.31
CA GLY A 79 -36.92 -16.48 -6.50
C GLY A 79 -36.57 -15.02 -6.23
N ASP A 80 -37.48 -14.29 -5.57
CA ASP A 80 -37.31 -12.88 -5.20
C ASP A 80 -36.07 -12.65 -4.32
N CYS A 81 -35.72 -13.60 -3.45
CA CYS A 81 -34.53 -13.54 -2.61
C CYS A 81 -33.23 -13.42 -3.43
N THR A 82 -33.20 -13.98 -4.64
CA THR A 82 -32.05 -13.81 -5.56
C THR A 82 -31.81 -12.33 -5.91
N GLY A 83 -32.89 -11.56 -6.11
CA GLY A 83 -32.81 -10.11 -6.36
C GLY A 83 -32.37 -9.32 -5.13
N VAL A 84 -32.76 -9.76 -3.92
CA VAL A 84 -32.28 -9.17 -2.66
C VAL A 84 -30.77 -9.40 -2.52
N LEU A 85 -30.30 -10.64 -2.71
CA LEU A 85 -28.88 -10.98 -2.68
C LEU A 85 -28.07 -10.17 -3.71
N MET A 86 -28.57 -10.06 -4.94
CA MET A 86 -27.95 -9.22 -5.97
C MET A 86 -27.74 -7.78 -5.46
N THR A 87 -28.78 -7.18 -4.88
CA THR A 87 -28.75 -5.80 -4.38
C THR A 87 -27.75 -5.64 -3.22
N GLU A 88 -27.66 -6.62 -2.32
CA GLU A 88 -26.66 -6.62 -1.24
C GLU A 88 -25.23 -6.65 -1.76
N HIS A 89 -24.95 -7.51 -2.75
CA HIS A 89 -23.62 -7.62 -3.37
C HIS A 89 -23.26 -6.38 -4.21
N GLN A 90 -24.25 -5.71 -4.82
CA GLN A 90 -24.04 -4.41 -5.46
C GLN A 90 -23.64 -3.33 -4.45
N LYS A 91 -24.26 -3.31 -3.26
CA LYS A 91 -23.86 -2.41 -2.18
C LYS A 91 -22.42 -2.68 -1.71
N LEU A 92 -22.04 -3.96 -1.61
CA LEU A 92 -20.67 -4.36 -1.29
C LEU A 92 -19.68 -3.85 -2.34
N THR A 93 -20.00 -4.03 -3.63
CA THR A 93 -19.20 -3.54 -4.76
C THR A 93 -18.98 -2.03 -4.69
N HIS A 94 -20.05 -1.25 -4.45
CA HIS A 94 -19.95 0.20 -4.31
C HIS A 94 -19.10 0.64 -3.10
N MET A 95 -19.15 -0.10 -2.00
CA MET A 95 -18.28 0.16 -0.85
C MET A 95 -16.82 -0.15 -1.19
N LEU A 96 -16.56 -1.24 -1.92
CA LEU A 96 -15.23 -1.62 -2.38
C LEU A 96 -14.61 -0.57 -3.30
N ASP A 97 -15.41 0.09 -4.16
CA ASP A 97 -14.94 1.25 -4.96
C ASP A 97 -14.36 2.34 -4.05
N GLY A 98 -15.09 2.68 -2.99
CA GLY A 98 -14.66 3.69 -2.01
C GLY A 98 -13.38 3.28 -1.28
N ILE A 99 -13.23 2.01 -0.91
CA ILE A 99 -12.00 1.48 -0.29
C ILE A 99 -10.81 1.59 -1.24
N VAL A 100 -10.97 1.14 -2.49
CA VAL A 100 -9.89 1.16 -3.49
C VAL A 100 -9.45 2.59 -3.79
N ASP A 101 -10.39 3.52 -3.95
CA ASP A 101 -10.11 4.94 -4.18
C ASP A 101 -9.37 5.57 -2.98
N GLU A 102 -9.84 5.32 -1.75
CA GLU A 102 -9.20 5.84 -0.54
C GLU A 102 -7.75 5.34 -0.39
N LEU A 103 -7.53 4.04 -0.57
CA LEU A 103 -6.20 3.45 -0.47
C LEU A 103 -5.26 3.93 -1.58
N SER A 104 -5.77 4.10 -2.81
CA SER A 104 -4.99 4.62 -3.94
C SER A 104 -4.57 6.07 -3.71
N LYS A 105 -5.46 6.90 -3.16
CA LYS A 105 -5.14 8.27 -2.74
C LYS A 105 -4.06 8.31 -1.67
N GLU A 106 -4.12 7.41 -0.68
CA GLU A 106 -3.08 7.32 0.35
C GLU A 106 -1.74 6.85 -0.24
N GLN A 107 -1.76 5.87 -1.15
CA GLN A 107 -0.56 5.38 -1.84
C GLN A 107 0.16 6.52 -2.58
N HIS A 108 -0.56 7.28 -3.40
CA HIS A 108 0.02 8.41 -4.12
C HIS A 108 0.56 9.50 -3.19
N ALA A 109 -0.14 9.79 -2.09
CA ALA A 109 0.32 10.74 -1.09
C ALA A 109 1.62 10.26 -0.41
N GLN A 110 1.69 8.98 -0.04
CA GLN A 110 2.86 8.34 0.56
C GLN A 110 4.05 8.33 -0.40
N GLU A 111 3.87 7.89 -1.65
CA GLU A 111 4.92 7.86 -2.68
C GLU A 111 5.53 9.24 -2.92
N LYS A 112 4.67 10.27 -3.03
CA LYS A 112 5.12 11.66 -3.20
C LYS A 112 5.94 12.13 -2.02
N ALA A 113 5.48 11.88 -0.79
CA ALA A 113 6.18 12.29 0.42
C ALA A 113 7.53 11.56 0.60
N LEU A 114 7.54 10.23 0.41
CA LEU A 114 8.75 9.43 0.49
C LEU A 114 9.76 9.76 -0.60
N LYS A 115 9.31 10.11 -1.82
CA LYS A 115 10.20 10.56 -2.90
C LYS A 115 10.97 11.82 -2.52
N LEU A 116 10.29 12.81 -1.96
CA LEU A 116 10.92 14.06 -1.49
C LEU A 116 11.90 13.78 -0.34
N LEU A 117 11.48 12.97 0.63
CA LEU A 117 12.30 12.62 1.78
C LEU A 117 13.56 11.85 1.40
N ARG A 118 13.44 10.87 0.50
CA ARG A 118 14.58 10.11 -0.04
C ARG A 118 15.54 10.99 -0.82
N ALA A 119 15.05 12.01 -1.54
CA ALA A 119 15.90 12.94 -2.28
C ALA A 119 16.73 13.80 -1.33
N ASP A 120 16.12 14.33 -0.26
CA ASP A 120 16.78 15.14 0.78
C ASP A 120 17.90 14.35 1.48
N VAL A 121 17.58 13.14 1.94
CA VAL A 121 18.57 12.25 2.58
C VAL A 121 19.68 11.83 1.61
N LYS A 122 19.35 11.55 0.33
CA LYS A 122 20.36 11.18 -0.67
C LYS A 122 21.35 12.30 -0.94
N ALA A 123 20.85 13.53 -1.07
CA ALA A 123 21.67 14.70 -1.36
C ALA A 123 22.68 14.96 -0.24
N THR A 124 22.20 15.00 1.01
CA THR A 124 23.06 15.22 2.20
C THR A 124 24.01 14.05 2.45
N HIS A 125 23.57 12.81 2.23
CA HIS A 125 24.45 11.64 2.34
C HIS A 125 25.58 11.65 1.31
N ARG A 126 25.27 12.06 0.07
CA ARG A 126 26.27 12.19 -1.01
C ARG A 126 27.29 13.27 -0.69
N GLU A 127 26.85 14.46 -0.28
CA GLU A 127 27.74 15.58 0.13
C GLU A 127 28.73 15.11 1.21
N TYR A 128 28.22 14.48 2.27
CA TYR A 128 29.06 13.93 3.33
C TYR A 128 30.02 12.83 2.84
N SER A 129 29.54 11.91 2.00
CA SER A 129 30.35 10.80 1.49
C SER A 129 31.48 11.29 0.58
N ASP A 130 31.19 12.23 -0.31
CA ASP A 130 32.18 12.82 -1.22
C ASP A 130 33.29 13.52 -0.41
N LEU A 131 32.92 14.27 0.64
CA LEU A 131 33.88 14.91 1.54
C LEU A 131 34.71 13.88 2.32
N ARG A 132 34.06 12.86 2.90
CA ARG A 132 34.69 11.84 3.74
C ARG A 132 35.66 10.94 2.99
N TYR A 133 35.26 10.44 1.82
CA TYR A 133 36.01 9.40 1.12
C TYR A 133 36.94 9.96 0.02
N HIS A 134 36.75 11.21 -0.41
CA HIS A 134 37.56 11.79 -1.48
C HIS A 134 38.26 13.08 -1.07
N THR A 135 37.52 14.11 -0.65
CA THR A 135 38.10 15.45 -0.42
C THR A 135 39.08 15.46 0.75
N VAL A 136 38.66 14.98 1.93
CA VAL A 136 39.48 15.00 3.14
C VAL A 136 40.71 14.10 3.02
N PRO A 137 40.62 12.84 2.54
CA PRO A 137 41.80 12.00 2.34
C PRO A 137 42.81 12.61 1.35
N LYS A 138 42.34 13.24 0.27
CA LYS A 138 43.20 13.91 -0.71
C LYS A 138 43.92 15.12 -0.11
N ALA A 139 43.18 15.97 0.61
CA ALA A 139 43.76 17.14 1.29
C ALA A 139 44.79 16.72 2.35
N LYS A 140 44.45 15.70 3.16
CA LYS A 140 45.35 15.08 4.15
C LYS A 140 46.64 14.56 3.49
N SER A 141 46.52 13.74 2.44
CA SER A 141 47.68 13.18 1.73
C SER A 141 48.56 14.29 1.12
N SER A 142 47.95 15.32 0.54
CA SER A 142 48.67 16.47 0.00
C SER A 142 49.44 17.22 1.08
N TYR A 143 48.82 17.48 2.24
CA TYR A 143 49.46 18.13 3.37
C TYR A 143 50.70 17.35 3.84
N TYR A 144 50.56 16.05 4.14
CA TYR A 144 51.71 15.24 4.60
C TYR A 144 52.85 15.17 3.58
N LYS A 145 52.54 15.03 2.28
CA LYS A 145 53.57 15.04 1.23
C LYS A 145 54.33 16.37 1.16
N LYS A 146 53.64 17.50 1.39
CA LYS A 146 54.28 18.83 1.39
C LYS A 146 55.12 19.06 2.65
N CYS A 147 54.67 18.58 3.81
CA CYS A 147 55.48 18.58 5.04
C CYS A 147 56.76 17.75 4.86
N GLU A 148 56.62 16.51 4.38
CA GLU A 148 57.75 15.61 4.15
C GLU A 148 58.76 16.20 3.15
N ALA A 149 58.28 16.86 2.09
CA ALA A 149 59.14 17.54 1.12
C ALA A 149 59.89 18.74 1.74
N ALA A 150 59.23 19.53 2.59
CA ALA A 150 59.85 20.65 3.28
C ALA A 150 60.89 20.21 4.31
N GLU A 151 60.65 19.10 5.02
CA GLU A 151 61.57 18.51 6.00
C GLU A 151 62.86 17.96 5.37
N LYS A 152 62.76 17.43 4.14
CA LYS A 152 63.92 16.89 3.40
C LYS A 152 64.83 17.98 2.80
N GLU A 153 64.37 19.22 2.68
CA GLU A 153 65.15 20.31 2.08
C GLU A 153 66.03 21.01 3.13
N PRO A 154 67.35 21.18 2.92
CA PRO A 154 68.21 21.86 3.86
C PRO A 154 67.82 23.33 4.03
N LYS A 155 67.78 23.79 5.30
CA LYS A 155 67.39 25.16 5.67
C LYS A 155 68.39 26.21 5.18
N GLU A 156 69.67 25.88 5.16
CA GLU A 156 70.77 26.76 4.73
C GLU A 156 71.39 26.20 3.44
N THR A 157 71.72 27.08 2.50
CA THR A 157 72.42 26.68 1.26
C THR A 157 73.93 26.52 1.46
N VAL A 158 74.49 27.11 2.52
CA VAL A 158 75.90 27.07 2.94
C VAL A 158 75.96 27.38 4.44
N PRO A 159 76.94 26.86 5.22
CA PRO A 159 77.09 27.19 6.63
C PRO A 159 77.30 28.72 6.79
N GLY A 160 76.33 29.41 7.40
CA GLY A 160 76.34 30.88 7.55
C GLY A 160 75.74 31.66 6.38
N GLY A 161 75.17 30.98 5.37
CA GLY A 161 74.39 31.58 4.28
C GLY A 161 72.91 31.71 4.63
N GLY A 162 72.22 32.69 4.04
CA GLY A 162 70.79 32.91 4.27
C GLY A 162 69.90 31.70 3.94
N THR A 163 68.67 31.70 4.47
CA THR A 163 67.71 30.60 4.30
C THR A 163 67.49 30.24 2.82
N SER A 164 67.53 28.95 2.50
CA SER A 164 67.28 28.44 1.15
C SER A 164 65.92 28.92 0.62
N GLN A 165 65.92 29.61 -0.53
CA GLN A 165 64.68 30.05 -1.19
C GLN A 165 63.75 28.88 -1.51
N LYS A 166 64.32 27.71 -1.85
CA LYS A 166 63.56 26.49 -2.13
C LYS A 166 62.90 25.95 -0.87
N TYR A 167 63.61 25.97 0.26
CA TYR A 167 63.04 25.64 1.56
C TYR A 167 61.89 26.58 1.92
N LEU A 168 62.07 27.91 1.78
CA LEU A 168 61.02 28.89 2.05
C LEU A 168 59.76 28.67 1.18
N LYS A 169 59.95 28.31 -0.09
CA LYS A 169 58.84 27.96 -1.00
C LYS A 169 58.10 26.71 -0.53
N LEU A 170 58.81 25.64 -0.16
CA LEU A 170 58.21 24.40 0.32
C LEU A 170 57.45 24.58 1.63
N ILE A 171 57.98 25.40 2.55
CA ILE A 171 57.27 25.78 3.77
C ILE A 171 55.97 26.52 3.44
N LYS A 172 56.00 27.49 2.52
CA LYS A 172 54.78 28.20 2.09
C LYS A 172 53.75 27.24 1.48
N GLU A 173 54.18 26.31 0.64
CA GLU A 173 53.31 25.28 0.06
C GLU A 173 52.72 24.34 1.12
N ALA A 174 53.50 23.95 2.13
CA ALA A 174 53.03 23.16 3.25
C ALA A 174 51.98 23.92 4.09
N THR A 175 52.18 25.21 4.37
CA THR A 175 51.21 26.06 5.06
C THR A 175 49.90 26.18 4.28
N LEU A 176 49.95 26.37 2.96
CA LEU A 176 48.75 26.41 2.12
C LEU A 176 48.03 25.05 2.11
N ALA A 177 48.77 23.95 2.09
CA ALA A 177 48.18 22.61 2.17
C ALA A 177 47.53 22.31 3.53
N ASP A 178 48.13 22.79 4.63
CA ASP A 178 47.53 22.73 5.98
C ASP A 178 46.21 23.50 6.03
N GLN A 179 46.19 24.72 5.48
CA GLN A 179 44.98 25.54 5.42
C GLN A 179 43.86 24.82 4.66
N VAL A 180 44.17 24.25 3.48
CA VAL A 180 43.20 23.46 2.69
C VAL A 180 42.71 22.24 3.47
N TYR A 181 43.60 21.53 4.16
CA TYR A 181 43.24 20.39 4.98
C TYR A 181 42.30 20.80 6.14
N ARG A 182 42.65 21.84 6.90
CA ARG A 182 41.79 22.37 7.98
C ARG A 182 40.42 22.83 7.47
N SER A 183 40.37 23.53 6.34
CA SER A 183 39.10 23.90 5.70
C SER A 183 38.29 22.67 5.29
N SER A 184 38.93 21.63 4.75
CA SER A 184 38.24 20.38 4.40
C SER A 184 37.65 19.66 5.62
N ILE A 185 38.33 19.73 6.78
CA ILE A 185 37.82 19.21 8.06
C ILE A 185 36.61 20.02 8.54
N HIS A 186 36.62 21.35 8.37
CA HIS A 186 35.46 22.17 8.67
C HIS A 186 34.24 21.79 7.81
N TYR A 187 34.44 21.67 6.49
CA TYR A 187 33.34 21.34 5.57
C TYR A 187 32.75 19.95 5.80
N ILE A 188 33.56 18.94 6.12
CA ILE A 188 33.02 17.60 6.43
C ILE A 188 32.20 17.62 7.73
N GLU A 189 32.59 18.42 8.73
CA GLU A 189 31.84 18.57 9.98
C GLU A 189 30.50 19.27 9.74
N GLU A 190 30.47 20.33 8.92
CA GLU A 190 29.21 20.97 8.49
C GLU A 190 28.31 19.98 7.73
N ALA A 191 28.87 19.20 6.80
CA ALA A 191 28.11 18.19 6.05
C ALA A 191 27.60 17.06 6.96
N ARG A 192 28.37 16.68 7.99
CA ARG A 192 27.96 15.69 9.00
C ARG A 192 26.73 16.19 9.78
N GLU A 193 26.74 17.45 10.18
CA GLU A 193 25.61 18.05 10.90
C GLU A 193 24.38 18.17 9.99
N LYS A 194 24.53 18.63 8.74
CA LYS A 194 23.45 18.63 7.75
C LYS A 194 22.84 17.24 7.56
N LEU A 195 23.67 16.20 7.43
CA LEU A 195 23.21 14.83 7.32
C LEU A 195 22.50 14.36 8.59
N HIS A 196 22.97 14.74 9.78
CA HIS A 196 22.31 14.44 11.04
C HIS A 196 20.89 15.05 11.10
N ILE A 197 20.77 16.33 10.79
CA ILE A 197 19.49 17.06 10.74
C ILE A 197 18.54 16.40 9.71
N ALA A 198 19.03 16.10 8.51
CA ALA A 198 18.24 15.45 7.46
C ALA A 198 17.73 14.06 7.91
N ARG A 199 18.55 13.29 8.64
CA ARG A 199 18.14 11.99 9.20
C ARG A 199 17.08 12.12 10.28
N GLN A 200 17.20 13.11 11.18
CA GLN A 200 16.16 13.35 12.21
C GLN A 200 14.84 13.76 11.59
N LYS A 201 14.87 14.68 10.62
CA LYS A 201 13.69 15.08 9.84
C LYS A 201 13.08 13.88 9.12
N ALA A 202 13.90 13.04 8.49
CA ALA A 202 13.43 11.84 7.81
C ALA A 202 12.81 10.81 8.75
N LYS A 203 13.32 10.70 9.98
CA LYS A 203 12.73 9.84 11.01
C LYS A 203 11.35 10.33 11.40
N ILE A 204 11.22 11.60 11.80
CA ILE A 204 9.95 12.19 12.24
C ILE A 204 8.90 12.13 11.13
N GLU A 205 9.29 12.52 9.92
CA GLU A 205 8.38 12.53 8.78
C GLU A 205 8.03 11.11 8.31
N GLY A 206 8.98 10.17 8.36
CA GLY A 206 8.74 8.76 8.11
C GLY A 206 7.73 8.16 9.09
N GLU A 207 7.87 8.44 10.40
CA GLU A 207 6.92 8.04 11.43
C GLU A 207 5.52 8.63 11.18
N ARG A 208 5.44 9.88 10.74
CA ARG A 208 4.17 10.54 10.40
C ARG A 208 3.48 9.88 9.21
N ILE A 209 4.22 9.60 8.14
CA ILE A 209 3.73 8.90 6.94
C ILE A 209 3.24 7.49 7.32
N GLU A 210 4.05 6.75 8.08
CA GLU A 210 3.74 5.40 8.53
C GLU A 210 2.46 5.35 9.38
N LYS A 211 2.35 6.27 10.35
CA LYS A 211 1.16 6.38 11.20
C LYS A 211 -0.09 6.66 10.37
N LYS A 212 0.01 7.56 9.38
CA LYS A 212 -1.11 7.87 8.48
C LYS A 212 -1.54 6.63 7.69
N ARG A 213 -0.58 5.92 7.07
CA ARG A 213 -0.85 4.67 6.35
C ARG A 213 -1.56 3.65 7.23
N ILE A 214 -1.07 3.42 8.46
CA ILE A 214 -1.65 2.45 9.40
C ILE A 214 -3.08 2.85 9.77
N VAL A 215 -3.33 4.13 10.08
CA VAL A 215 -4.67 4.62 10.46
C VAL A 215 -5.65 4.47 9.30
N THR A 216 -5.26 4.89 8.09
CA THR A 216 -6.08 4.72 6.88
C THR A 216 -6.38 3.25 6.62
N THR A 217 -5.36 2.39 6.65
CA THR A 217 -5.51 0.94 6.42
C THR A 217 -6.45 0.32 7.47
N LYS A 218 -6.26 0.65 8.75
CA LYS A 218 -7.13 0.17 9.83
C LYS A 218 -8.58 0.59 9.62
N ARG A 219 -8.80 1.85 9.22
CA ARG A 219 -10.14 2.39 8.95
C ARG A 219 -10.83 1.61 7.83
N VAL A 220 -10.19 1.47 6.67
CA VAL A 220 -10.82 0.77 5.54
C VAL A 220 -11.08 -0.71 5.83
N LEU A 221 -10.19 -1.37 6.57
CA LEU A 221 -10.40 -2.75 7.01
C LEU A 221 -11.61 -2.85 7.96
N GLY A 222 -11.78 -1.88 8.86
CA GLY A 222 -12.96 -1.78 9.72
C GLY A 222 -14.24 -1.61 8.90
N THR A 223 -14.26 -0.64 7.98
CA THR A 223 -15.39 -0.42 7.06
C THR A 223 -15.76 -1.67 6.28
N TYR A 224 -14.76 -2.40 5.79
CA TYR A 224 -14.97 -3.66 5.08
C TYR A 224 -15.61 -4.73 5.98
N CYS A 225 -15.06 -4.96 7.17
CA CYS A 225 -15.59 -5.94 8.13
C CYS A 225 -17.03 -5.62 8.55
N ASP A 226 -17.34 -4.35 8.83
CA ASP A 226 -18.67 -3.91 9.24
C ASP A 226 -19.70 -4.13 8.11
N ALA A 227 -19.30 -3.86 6.86
CA ALA A 227 -20.15 -4.09 5.69
C ALA A 227 -20.42 -5.59 5.47
N GLU A 228 -19.38 -6.43 5.51
CA GLU A 228 -19.51 -7.89 5.40
C GLU A 228 -20.41 -8.47 6.51
N TYR A 229 -20.21 -8.03 7.75
CA TYR A 229 -21.06 -8.43 8.88
C TYR A 229 -22.52 -8.04 8.66
N SER A 230 -22.76 -6.79 8.26
CA SER A 230 -24.11 -6.28 7.99
C SER A 230 -24.83 -7.08 6.90
N ILE A 231 -24.14 -7.38 5.80
CA ILE A 231 -24.68 -8.19 4.69
C ILE A 231 -24.98 -9.63 5.16
N CYS A 232 -24.06 -10.26 5.88
CA CYS A 232 -24.27 -11.62 6.39
C CYS A 232 -25.45 -11.68 7.37
N HIS A 233 -25.58 -10.67 8.22
CA HIS A 233 -26.69 -10.56 9.16
C HIS A 233 -28.03 -10.38 8.44
N GLN A 234 -28.09 -9.52 7.42
CA GLN A 234 -29.31 -9.33 6.63
C GLN A 234 -29.67 -10.62 5.88
N ARG A 235 -28.70 -11.26 5.21
CA ARG A 235 -28.89 -12.55 4.53
C ARG A 235 -29.48 -13.62 5.44
N THR A 236 -29.01 -13.69 6.69
CA THR A 236 -29.51 -14.67 7.65
C THR A 236 -31.01 -14.47 7.91
N LYS A 237 -31.44 -13.22 8.10
CA LYS A 237 -32.87 -12.87 8.27
C LYS A 237 -33.69 -13.21 7.02
N GLU A 238 -33.17 -12.92 5.83
CA GLU A 238 -33.85 -13.26 4.58
C GLU A 238 -34.07 -14.77 4.47
N ILE A 239 -33.02 -15.57 4.72
CA ILE A 239 -33.11 -17.04 4.69
C ILE A 239 -34.10 -17.57 5.75
N GLU A 240 -34.10 -17.01 6.95
CA GLU A 240 -35.07 -17.38 7.99
C GLU A 240 -36.51 -17.07 7.55
N SER A 241 -36.73 -15.93 6.88
CA SER A 241 -38.05 -15.59 6.34
C SER A 241 -38.51 -16.57 5.25
N LEU A 242 -37.59 -17.07 4.42
CA LEU A 242 -37.90 -18.06 3.39
C LEU A 242 -38.38 -19.39 3.96
N LYS A 243 -37.85 -19.81 5.12
CA LYS A 243 -38.30 -21.04 5.80
C LYS A 243 -39.78 -20.98 6.14
N LEU A 244 -40.27 -19.82 6.59
CA LEU A 244 -41.68 -19.63 6.93
C LEU A 244 -42.59 -19.85 5.71
N TYR A 245 -42.18 -19.42 4.52
CA TYR A 245 -42.95 -19.66 3.30
C TYR A 245 -42.98 -21.14 2.91
N VAL A 246 -41.87 -21.86 3.10
CA VAL A 246 -41.82 -23.31 2.87
C VAL A 246 -42.70 -24.06 3.88
N GLU A 247 -42.67 -23.67 5.16
CA GLU A 247 -43.53 -24.24 6.20
C GLU A 247 -45.02 -23.97 5.96
N CYS A 248 -45.35 -22.91 5.22
CA CYS A 248 -46.72 -22.54 4.86
C CYS A 248 -47.26 -23.27 3.63
N VAL A 249 -46.49 -24.16 2.99
CA VAL A 249 -46.96 -24.99 1.89
C VAL A 249 -47.98 -26.01 2.40
N LYS A 250 -49.16 -26.04 1.78
CA LYS A 250 -50.30 -26.88 2.18
C LYS A 250 -50.73 -27.76 1.02
N GLU A 251 -50.36 -29.03 1.10
CA GLU A 251 -50.62 -30.03 0.05
C GLU A 251 -52.12 -30.17 -0.25
N ASP A 252 -52.96 -30.22 0.78
CA ASP A 252 -54.42 -30.37 0.66
C ASP A 252 -55.05 -29.22 -0.13
N ILE A 253 -54.60 -27.98 0.13
CA ILE A 253 -55.04 -26.79 -0.60
C ILE A 253 -54.57 -26.86 -2.05
N ASP A 254 -53.29 -27.16 -2.29
CA ASP A 254 -52.71 -27.16 -3.64
C ASP A 254 -53.32 -28.26 -4.52
N VAL A 255 -53.62 -29.44 -3.95
CA VAL A 255 -54.33 -30.53 -4.63
C VAL A 255 -55.77 -30.14 -4.93
N SER A 256 -56.46 -29.47 -3.99
CA SER A 256 -57.82 -28.98 -4.19
C SER A 256 -57.90 -27.96 -5.33
N LEU A 257 -57.00 -26.96 -5.33
CA LEU A 257 -56.87 -25.98 -6.40
C LEU A 257 -56.58 -26.64 -7.76
N HIS A 258 -55.68 -27.63 -7.77
CA HIS A 258 -55.38 -28.37 -9.00
C HIS A 258 -56.60 -29.13 -9.55
N LYS A 259 -57.38 -29.79 -8.69
CA LYS A 259 -58.61 -30.48 -9.10
C LYS A 259 -59.62 -29.50 -9.70
N GLN A 260 -59.77 -28.32 -9.10
CA GLN A 260 -60.65 -27.28 -9.61
C GLN A 260 -60.21 -26.80 -11.01
N ASP A 261 -58.91 -26.53 -11.19
CA ASP A 261 -58.36 -26.13 -12.49
C ASP A 261 -58.51 -27.26 -13.54
N PHE A 262 -58.28 -28.51 -13.14
CA PHE A 262 -58.48 -29.67 -14.01
C PHE A 262 -59.94 -29.81 -14.45
N GLN A 263 -60.90 -29.71 -13.52
CA GLN A 263 -62.33 -29.78 -13.83
C GLN A 263 -62.78 -28.63 -14.76
N ARG A 264 -62.21 -27.43 -14.62
CA ARG A 264 -62.47 -26.32 -15.55
C ARG A 264 -61.91 -26.56 -16.94
N ALA A 265 -60.71 -27.14 -17.03
CA ALA A 265 -60.04 -27.44 -18.29
C ALA A 265 -60.62 -28.69 -18.98
N TRP A 266 -61.17 -29.62 -18.20
CA TRP A 266 -61.71 -30.91 -18.64
C TRP A 266 -63.05 -31.18 -17.93
N PRO A 267 -64.12 -30.46 -18.32
CA PRO A 267 -65.44 -30.68 -17.74
C PRO A 267 -65.96 -32.08 -18.09
N GLU A 268 -66.86 -32.61 -17.25
CA GLU A 268 -67.55 -33.86 -17.59
C GLU A 268 -68.34 -33.69 -18.90
N PRO A 269 -68.37 -34.72 -19.77
CA PRO A 269 -69.11 -34.64 -21.01
C PRO A 269 -70.60 -34.43 -20.73
N ASP A 270 -71.23 -33.54 -21.50
CA ASP A 270 -72.66 -33.31 -21.40
C ASP A 270 -73.42 -34.62 -21.66
N PRO A 271 -74.38 -34.99 -20.80
CA PRO A 271 -75.15 -36.20 -21.01
C PRO A 271 -76.04 -36.06 -22.24
N VAL A 272 -76.01 -37.07 -23.11
CA VAL A 272 -76.89 -37.16 -24.28
C VAL A 272 -78.23 -37.73 -23.81
N TYR A 273 -79.23 -36.85 -23.65
CA TYR A 273 -80.63 -37.23 -23.42
C TYR A 273 -81.48 -36.84 -24.62
#